data_AF-A0A7W1L0M9-F1
#
_entry.id   AF-A0A7W1L0M9-F1
#
_cell.length_a   1.000
_cell.length_b   1.000
_cell.length_c   1.000
_cell.angle_alpha   90.00
_cell.angle_beta   90.00
_cell.angle_gamma   90.00
#
_symmetry.space_group_name_H-M   'P 1'
#
loop_
_entity.id
_entity.type
_entity.pdbx_description
1 polymer ?
#
loop_
_entity_poly.entity_id
_entity_poly.type
_entity_poly.pdbx_seq_one_letter_code
_entity_poly.pdbx_strand_id
1 'polypeptide(L)' 'MHEGNYQKVTRAELLSAVERTGALERARERAYEYAEAARTALDSLPTSKYWDALYSIPTYIIERDR' A
#
# COMPACT_ATOMS: atom_id res chain seq x y z
N MET A 1 27.71 14.10 11.26
CA MET A 1 26.67 14.71 10.41
C MET A 1 26.48 13.80 9.20
N HIS A 2 25.29 13.23 9.00
CA HIS A 2 25.01 12.49 7.78
C HIS A 2 24.57 13.50 6.72
N GLU A 3 25.36 13.66 5.66
CA GLU A 3 24.97 14.47 4.50
C GLU A 3 23.69 13.87 3.89
N GLY A 4 22.57 14.57 4.01
CA GLY A 4 21.27 14.18 3.45
C GLY A 4 21.21 14.35 1.92
N ASN A 5 22.23 13.87 1.22
CA ASN A 5 22.46 14.06 -0.19
C ASN A 5 22.41 12.71 -0.92
N TYR A 6 21.48 12.56 -1.88
CA TYR A 6 21.32 11.36 -2.72
C TYR A 6 22.43 11.16 -3.76
N GLN A 7 23.43 12.06 -3.86
CA GLN A 7 24.55 11.92 -4.80
C GLN A 7 25.47 10.71 -4.49
N LYS A 8 25.36 10.13 -3.30
CA LYS A 8 26.21 9.00 -2.86
C LYS A 8 25.55 7.62 -2.96
N VAL A 9 24.26 7.54 -3.32
CA VAL A 9 23.53 6.26 -3.37
C VAL A 9 22.80 6.14 -4.69
N THR A 10 23.12 5.10 -5.44
CA THR A 10 22.46 4.79 -6.71
C THR A 10 21.07 4.21 -6.48
N ARG A 11 20.20 4.32 -7.49
CA ARG A 11 18.88 3.66 -7.49
C ARG A 11 18.99 2.15 -7.24
N ALA A 12 20.03 1.50 -7.78
CA ALA A 12 20.24 0.06 -7.62
C ALA A 12 20.54 -0.31 -6.16
N GLU A 13 21.36 0.48 -5.46
CA GLU A 13 21.66 0.27 -4.04
C GLU A 13 20.43 0.46 -3.15
N LEU A 14 19.57 1.45 -3.47
CA LEU A 14 18.30 1.64 -2.77
C LEU A 14 17.35 0.45 -2.97
N LEU A 15 17.21 -0.04 -4.21
CA LEU A 15 16.35 -1.20 -4.49
C LEU A 15 16.87 -2.46 -3.78
N SER A 16 18.18 -2.71 -3.82
CA SER A 16 18.80 -3.83 -3.11
C SER A 16 18.59 -3.74 -1.60
N ALA A 17 18.65 -2.54 -1.02
CA ALA A 17 18.35 -2.34 0.39
C ALA A 17 16.87 -2.60 0.72
N VAL A 18 15.95 -2.16 -0.13
CA VAL A 18 14.50 -2.42 0.01
C VAL A 18 14.20 -3.92 -0.08
N GLU A 19 14.82 -4.63 -1.03
CA GLU A 19 14.69 -6.09 -1.19
C GLU A 19 15.25 -6.83 0.03
N ARG A 20 16.50 -6.54 0.43
CA ARG A 20 17.16 -7.19 1.57
C ARG A 20 16.40 -7.03 2.88
N THR A 21 15.77 -5.88 3.07
CA THR A 21 14.98 -5.61 4.27
C THR A 21 13.58 -6.21 4.20
N GLY A 22 13.13 -6.76 3.06
CA GLY A 22 11.76 -7.22 2.86
C GLY A 22 10.72 -6.09 2.96
N ALA A 23 11.15 -4.83 2.80
CA ALA A 23 10.28 -3.68 2.99
C ALA A 23 9.16 -3.60 1.95
N LEU A 24 9.42 -4.08 0.73
CA LEU A 24 8.42 -4.12 -0.32
C LEU A 24 7.26 -5.07 0.03
N GLU A 25 7.57 -6.24 0.59
CA GLU A 25 6.54 -7.22 0.96
C GLU A 25 5.70 -6.73 2.14
N ARG A 26 6.35 -6.18 3.18
CA ARG A 26 5.63 -5.53 4.29
C ARG A 26 4.75 -4.37 3.84
N ALA A 27 5.21 -3.59 2.85
CA ALA A 27 4.40 -2.52 2.28
C ALA A 27 3.16 -3.06 1.57
N ARG A 28 3.27 -4.20 0.86
CA ARG A 28 2.13 -4.90 0.26
C ARG A 28 1.17 -5.43 1.32
N GLU A 29 1.68 -6.16 2.32
CA GLU A 29 0.87 -6.66 3.44
C GLU A 29 0.08 -5.53 4.11
N ARG A 30 0.76 -4.41 4.40
CA ARG A 30 0.12 -3.24 4.99
C ARG A 30 -0.94 -2.61 4.07
N ALA A 31 -0.74 -2.63 2.75
CA ALA A 31 -1.76 -2.18 1.82
C ALA A 31 -3.02 -3.06 1.90
N TYR A 32 -2.87 -4.39 1.95
CA TYR A 32 -3.98 -5.31 2.17
C TYR A 32 -4.69 -5.06 3.51
N GLU A 33 -3.95 -4.89 4.60
CA GLU A 33 -4.52 -4.55 5.92
C GLU A 33 -5.40 -3.31 5.86
N TYR A 34 -4.95 -2.24 5.19
CA TYR A 34 -5.74 -1.02 5.04
C TYR A 34 -6.99 -1.23 4.18
N ALA A 35 -6.91 -2.04 3.12
CA ALA A 35 -8.08 -2.33 2.30
C ALA A 35 -9.11 -3.18 3.03
N GLU A 36 -8.70 -4.16 3.85
CA GLU A 36 -9.62 -4.87 4.73
C GLU A 36 -10.28 -3.91 5.71
N ALA A 37 -9.49 -3.09 6.41
CA ALA A 37 -10.00 -2.14 7.39
C ALA A 37 -11.00 -1.16 6.77
N ALA A 38 -10.74 -0.69 5.54
CA ALA A 38 -11.65 0.16 4.80
C ALA A 38 -12.98 -0.55 4.50
N ARG A 39 -12.95 -1.83 4.12
CA ARG A 39 -14.19 -2.60 3.88
C ARG A 39 -14.96 -2.87 5.17
N THR A 40 -14.27 -3.29 6.23
CA THR A 40 -14.90 -3.50 7.54
C THR A 40 -15.54 -2.22 8.10
N ALA A 41 -14.96 -1.05 7.84
CA ALA A 41 -15.57 0.22 8.25
C ALA A 41 -16.94 0.46 7.60
N LEU A 42 -17.17 -0.07 6.39
CA LEU A 42 -18.43 0.06 5.66
C LEU A 42 -19.53 -0.86 6.21
N ASP A 43 -19.21 -1.89 6.99
CA ASP A 43 -20.19 -2.84 7.55
C ASP A 43 -21.22 -2.16 8.47
N SER A 44 -20.85 -1.01 9.03
CA SER A 44 -21.73 -0.18 9.87
C SER A 44 -22.69 0.72 9.09
N LEU A 45 -22.53 0.83 7.77
CA LEU A 45 -23.30 1.73 6.92
C LEU A 45 -24.43 0.99 6.18
N PRO A 46 -25.58 1.64 5.93
CA PRO A 46 -26.63 1.05 5.11
C PRO A 46 -26.16 0.77 3.67
N THR A 47 -26.58 -0.36 3.11
CA THR A 47 -26.31 -0.71 1.71
C THR A 47 -26.92 0.33 0.77
N SER A 48 -26.14 0.78 -0.21
CA SER A 48 -26.57 1.71 -1.26
C SER A 48 -25.61 1.64 -2.45
N LYS A 49 -25.97 2.25 -3.57
CA LYS A 49 -25.05 2.39 -4.72
C LYS A 49 -23.71 3.07 -4.37
N TYR A 50 -23.70 3.90 -3.33
CA TYR A 50 -22.48 4.55 -2.84
C TYR A 50 -21.65 3.60 -1.97
N TRP A 51 -22.32 2.73 -1.21
CA TRP A 51 -21.68 1.65 -0.48
C TRP A 51 -20.94 0.71 -1.44
N ASP A 52 -21.61 0.29 -2.53
CA ASP A 52 -21.01 -0.59 -3.53
C ASP A 52 -19.76 0.04 -4.18
N ALA A 53 -19.85 1.33 -4.52
CA ALA A 53 -18.73 2.08 -5.06
C ALA A 53 -17.56 2.14 -4.06
N LEU A 54 -17.82 2.51 -2.80
CA LEU A 54 -16.81 2.57 -1.74
C LEU A 54 -16.20 1.20 -1.43
N TYR A 55 -16.98 0.12 -1.53
CA TYR A 55 -16.52 -1.23 -1.29
C TYR A 55 -15.55 -1.72 -2.38
N SER A 56 -15.77 -1.31 -3.64
CA SER A 56 -14.94 -1.74 -4.78
C SER A 56 -13.57 -1.07 -4.88
N ILE A 57 -13.43 0.16 -4.36
CA ILE A 57 -12.23 0.99 -4.53
C ILE A 57 -10.97 0.36 -3.90
N PRO A 58 -11.00 -0.14 -2.65
CA PRO A 58 -9.82 -0.71 -2.02
C PRO A 58 -9.24 -1.92 -2.76
N THR A 59 -10.11 -2.81 -3.25
CA THR A 59 -9.72 -3.97 -4.07
C THR A 59 -9.06 -3.52 -5.37
N TYR A 60 -9.69 -2.58 -6.08
CA TYR A 60 -9.14 -2.05 -7.33
C TYR A 60 -7.74 -1.42 -7.14
N ILE A 61 -7.52 -0.69 -6.04
CA ILE A 61 -6.23 -0.03 -5.78
C ILE A 61 -5.09 -1.05 -5.60
N ILE A 62 -5.36 -2.17 -4.93
CA ILE A 62 -4.33 -3.20 -4.67
C ILE A 62 -4.09 -4.08 -5.89
N GLU A 63 -5.14 -4.38 -6.65
CA GLU A 63 -5.05 -5.24 -7.82
C GLU A 63 -4.51 -4.51 -9.07
N ARG A 64 -4.41 -3.17 -9.04
CA ARG A 64 -4.00 -2.35 -10.19
C ARG A 64 -2.67 -2.75 -10.83
N ASP A 65 -1.74 -3.24 -10.02
CA ASP A 65 -0.38 -3.57 -10.45
C ASP A 65 -0.16 -5.10 -10.62
N ARG A 66 -1.25 -5.90 -10.64
CA ARG A 66 -1.24 -7.35 -10.87
C ARG A 66 -1.65 -7.68 -12.30
#